data_AF-A0A2V7Z3L5-F1
#
_entry.id   AF-A0A2V7Z3L5-F1
#
_cell.length_a   1.000
_cell.length_b   1.000
_cell.length_c   1.000
_cell.angle_alpha   90.00
_cell.angle_beta   90.00
_cell.angle_gamma   90.00
#
_symmetry.space_group_name_H-M   'P 1'
#
loop_
_entity.id
_entity.type
_entity.pdbx_description
1 polymer ?
#
loop_
_entity_poly.entity_id
_entity_poly.type
_entity_poly.pdbx_seq_one_letter_code
_entity_poly.pdbx_strand_id
1 'polypeptide(L)'
;MLDQLLPRSADNTYRGQKLALWLFGLVVLVKIAMSVNSIFNGHTVATSADGIPLDTFTPAGAQAVVSLFAAWGLAQLVICALCIVVLVRYRALVPFLFVVLLLEHLSRRLIFYVMPIVRTGTSTNFTVNLVLLTLMIVGLALSLWNRRPARD
;
A
#
# COMPACT_ATOMS: atom_id res chain seq x y z
N MET A 1 10.01 -3.69 -21.81
CA MET A 1 9.31 -3.17 -20.61
C MET A 1 8.21 -4.12 -20.14
N LEU A 2 7.32 -4.60 -21.02
CA LEU A 2 6.29 -5.60 -20.66
C LEU A 2 6.87 -6.94 -20.14
N ASP A 3 7.96 -7.45 -20.71
CA ASP A 3 8.64 -8.67 -20.21
C ASP A 3 9.27 -8.50 -18.81
N GLN A 4 9.46 -7.27 -18.33
CA GLN A 4 9.90 -6.97 -16.97
C GLN A 4 8.73 -6.80 -16.00
N LEU A 5 7.55 -6.40 -16.50
CA LEU A 5 6.33 -6.26 -15.71
C LEU A 5 5.62 -7.60 -15.52
N LEU A 6 5.63 -8.46 -16.54
CA LEU A 6 5.04 -9.80 -16.55
C LEU A 6 6.07 -10.79 -17.13
N PRO A 7 7.08 -11.19 -16.35
CA PRO A 7 8.06 -12.16 -16.82
C PRO A 7 7.35 -13.50 -17.12
N ARG A 8 7.64 -14.08 -18.29
CA ARG A 8 7.08 -15.38 -18.72
C ARG A 8 7.42 -16.55 -17.80
N SER A 9 8.45 -16.39 -16.96
CA SER A 9 8.86 -17.36 -15.94
C SER A 9 9.00 -16.64 -14.60
N ALA A 10 8.29 -17.13 -13.57
CA ALA A 10 8.40 -16.65 -12.20
C ALA A 10 9.68 -17.19 -11.55
N ASP A 11 10.82 -16.65 -11.98
CA ASP A 11 12.15 -17.11 -11.55
C ASP A 11 12.72 -16.21 -10.43
N ASN A 12 13.68 -16.70 -9.65
CA ASN A 12 14.28 -15.92 -8.55
C ASN A 12 15.35 -14.90 -9.03
N THR A 13 15.66 -14.91 -10.32
CA THR A 13 16.64 -14.05 -10.98
C THR A 13 16.06 -12.66 -11.25
N TYR A 14 16.10 -11.81 -10.22
CA TYR A 14 15.72 -10.39 -10.35
C TYR A 14 16.75 -9.62 -11.19
N ARG A 15 16.34 -9.16 -12.38
CA ARG A 15 17.17 -8.36 -13.30
C ARG A 15 17.12 -6.85 -13.04
N GLY A 16 16.29 -6.39 -12.11
CA GLY A 16 16.16 -4.97 -11.74
C GLY A 16 17.17 -4.50 -10.67
N GLN A 17 17.06 -3.24 -10.25
CA GLN A 17 17.92 -2.68 -9.20
C GLN A 17 17.55 -3.22 -7.82
N LYS A 18 18.51 -3.82 -7.09
CA LYS A 18 18.31 -4.33 -5.72
C LYS A 18 17.73 -3.28 -4.75
N LEU A 19 17.97 -1.99 -5.00
CA LEU A 19 17.37 -0.87 -4.26
C LEU A 19 15.84 -0.87 -4.31
N ALA A 20 15.22 -1.28 -5.43
CA ALA A 20 13.77 -1.37 -5.54
C ALA A 20 13.19 -2.45 -4.63
N LEU A 21 13.92 -3.56 -4.41
CA LEU A 21 13.53 -4.60 -3.45
C LEU A 21 13.54 -4.07 -2.01
N TRP A 22 14.55 -3.27 -1.67
CA TRP A 22 14.69 -2.70 -0.34
C TRP A 22 13.61 -1.64 -0.07
N LEU A 23 13.36 -0.76 -1.04
CA LEU A 23 12.24 0.20 -1.03
C LEU A 23 10.89 -0.51 -0.92
N PHE A 24 10.68 -1.58 -1.67
CA PHE A 24 9.45 -2.37 -1.60
C PHE A 24 9.26 -2.99 -0.21
N GLY A 25 10.31 -3.60 0.35
CA GLY A 25 10.29 -4.13 1.71
C GLY A 25 9.93 -3.06 2.75
N LEU A 26 10.51 -1.85 2.63
CA LEU A 26 10.20 -0.73 3.50
C LEU A 26 8.71 -0.31 3.39
N VAL A 27 8.19 -0.17 2.17
CA VAL A 27 6.78 0.17 1.93
C VAL A 27 5.85 -0.88 2.51
N VAL A 28 6.14 -2.16 2.31
CA VAL A 28 5.35 -3.27 2.87
C VAL A 28 5.36 -3.23 4.40
N LEU A 29 6.52 -2.98 5.03
CA LEU A 29 6.63 -2.88 6.48
C LEU A 29 5.78 -1.73 7.04
N VAL A 30 5.84 -0.55 6.42
CA VAL A 30 4.98 0.58 6.79
C VAL A 30 3.50 0.23 6.65
N LYS A 31 3.10 -0.43 5.55
CA LYS A 31 1.71 -0.86 5.35
C LYS A 31 1.25 -1.91 6.37
N ILE A 32 2.14 -2.80 6.83
CA ILE A 32 1.85 -3.75 7.91
C ILE A 32 1.60 -2.99 9.22
N ALA A 33 2.49 -2.06 9.59
CA ALA A 33 2.32 -1.27 10.81
C ALA A 33 0.99 -0.49 10.80
N MET A 34 0.64 0.12 9.67
CA MET A 34 -0.66 0.78 9.48
C MET A 34 -1.84 -0.17 9.60
N SER A 35 -1.75 -1.33 8.96
CA SER A 35 -2.80 -2.36 8.96
C SER A 35 -3.05 -2.90 10.37
N VAL A 36 -1.99 -3.24 11.11
CA VAL A 36 -2.07 -3.66 12.51
C VAL A 36 -2.66 -2.56 13.38
N ASN A 37 -2.24 -1.31 13.18
CA ASN A 37 -2.81 -0.18 13.92
C ASN A 37 -4.29 0.03 13.61
N SER A 38 -4.76 -0.24 12.38
CA SER A 38 -6.18 -0.19 12.01
C SER A 38 -7.00 -1.32 12.65
N ILE A 39 -6.40 -2.49 12.87
CA ILE A 39 -7.06 -3.64 13.55
C ILE A 39 -7.23 -3.36 15.04
N PHE A 40 -6.17 -2.91 15.72
CA PHE A 40 -6.17 -2.73 17.17
C PHE A 40 -6.66 -1.36 17.63
N ASN A 41 -6.39 -0.31 16.85
CA ASN A 41 -6.72 1.08 17.17
C ASN A 41 -7.66 1.70 16.13
N GLY A 42 -8.61 0.91 15.59
CA GLY A 42 -9.52 1.35 14.53
C GLY A 42 -10.27 2.65 14.85
N HIS A 43 -10.65 2.88 16.11
CA HIS A 43 -11.26 4.14 16.56
C HIS A 43 -10.31 5.33 16.40
N THR A 44 -9.09 5.21 16.94
CA THR A 44 -8.06 6.26 16.83
C THR A 44 -7.68 6.49 15.37
N VAL A 45 -7.60 5.45 14.54
CA VAL A 45 -7.29 5.57 13.11
C VAL A 45 -8.43 6.30 12.37
N ALA A 46 -9.69 5.95 12.63
CA ALA A 46 -10.83 6.62 12.01
C ALA A 46 -10.89 8.11 12.37
N THR A 47 -10.69 8.47 13.64
CA THR A 47 -10.75 9.87 14.10
C THR A 47 -9.51 10.68 13.72
N SER A 48 -8.30 10.13 13.92
CA SER A 48 -7.04 10.88 13.73
C SER A 48 -6.46 10.76 12.30
N ALA A 49 -6.56 9.59 11.68
CA ALA A 49 -5.99 9.36 10.37
C ALA A 49 -6.96 9.84 9.30
N ASP A 50 -8.22 9.40 9.35
CA ASP A 50 -9.24 9.73 8.33
C ASP A 50 -10.09 10.97 8.66
N GLY A 51 -10.00 11.51 9.89
CA GLY A 51 -10.70 12.73 10.27
C GLY A 51 -12.22 12.53 10.37
N ILE A 52 -12.67 11.30 10.64
CA ILE A 52 -14.09 10.95 10.74
C ILE A 52 -14.57 11.38 12.15
N PRO A 53 -15.57 12.27 12.25
CA PRO A 53 -16.12 12.69 13.55
C PRO A 53 -17.00 11.58 14.13
N LEU A 54 -16.38 10.51 14.66
CA LEU A 54 -17.09 9.39 15.29
C LEU A 54 -18.04 9.84 16.40
N ASP A 55 -17.74 10.97 17.06
CA ASP A 55 -18.55 11.59 18.11
C ASP A 55 -19.90 12.17 17.61
N THR A 56 -20.06 12.35 16.29
CA THR A 56 -21.34 12.78 15.69
C THR A 56 -22.24 11.62 15.30
N PHE A 57 -21.73 10.39 15.33
CA PHE A 57 -22.52 9.19 15.04
C PHE A 57 -23.20 8.64 16.30
N THR A 58 -24.24 7.85 16.10
CA THR A 58 -24.79 7.03 17.20
C THR A 58 -23.74 6.02 17.66
N PRO A 59 -23.77 5.56 18.93
CA PRO A 59 -22.81 4.58 19.44
C PRO A 59 -22.73 3.31 18.58
N ALA A 60 -23.87 2.84 18.05
CA ALA A 60 -23.93 1.72 17.12
C ALA A 60 -23.26 2.02 15.76
N GLY A 61 -23.42 3.25 15.25
CA GLY A 61 -22.78 3.71 14.01
C GLY A 61 -21.27 3.83 14.15
N ALA A 62 -20.79 4.39 15.26
CA ALA A 62 -19.35 4.47 15.55
C ALA A 62 -18.72 3.08 15.65
N GLN A 63 -19.37 2.14 16.35
CA GLN A 63 -18.90 0.75 16.46
C GLN A 63 -18.87 0.04 15.10
N ALA A 64 -19.86 0.27 14.23
CA ALA A 64 -19.86 -0.27 12.87
C ALA A 64 -18.67 0.25 12.05
N VAL A 65 -18.38 1.56 12.11
CA VAL A 65 -17.22 2.15 11.43
C VAL A 65 -15.91 1.55 11.95
N VAL A 66 -15.73 1.44 13.28
CA VAL A 66 -14.55 0.81 13.87
C VAL A 66 -14.38 -0.64 13.41
N SER A 67 -15.47 -1.41 13.35
CA SER A 67 -15.44 -2.81 12.87
C SER A 67 -15.04 -2.90 11.39
N LEU A 68 -15.49 -1.95 10.56
CA LEU A 68 -15.12 -1.86 9.16
C LEU A 68 -13.63 -1.51 9.00
N PHE A 69 -13.10 -0.60 9.83
CA PHE A 69 -11.67 -0.28 9.87
C PHE A 69 -10.81 -1.46 10.29
N ALA A 70 -11.29 -2.29 11.22
CA ALA A 70 -10.59 -3.51 11.60
C ALA A 70 -10.58 -4.54 10.46
N ALA A 71 -11.72 -4.78 9.81
CA ALA A 71 -11.83 -5.66 8.64
C ALA A 71 -10.97 -5.15 7.47
N TRP A 72 -10.92 -3.84 7.27
CA TRP A 72 -10.06 -3.19 6.28
C TRP A 72 -8.59 -3.43 6.59
N GLY A 73 -8.20 -3.19 7.84
CA GLY A 73 -6.85 -3.46 8.33
C GLY A 73 -6.44 -4.90 8.03
N LEU A 74 -7.30 -5.87 8.31
CA LEU A 74 -7.07 -7.28 8.03
C LEU A 74 -6.87 -7.57 6.53
N ALA A 75 -7.73 -7.04 5.65
CA ALA A 75 -7.59 -7.20 4.21
C ALA A 75 -6.24 -6.66 3.70
N GLN A 76 -5.81 -5.52 4.24
CA GLN A 76 -4.50 -4.94 3.91
C GLN A 76 -3.34 -5.78 4.45
N LEU A 77 -3.51 -6.44 5.61
CA LEU A 77 -2.53 -7.36 6.17
C LEU A 77 -2.33 -8.58 5.27
N VAL A 78 -3.41 -9.14 4.73
CA VAL A 78 -3.38 -10.27 3.80
C VAL A 78 -2.61 -9.90 2.53
N ILE A 79 -2.86 -8.71 1.97
CA ILE A 79 -2.10 -8.22 0.80
C ILE A 79 -0.62 -8.06 1.14
N CYS A 80 -0.28 -7.54 2.33
CA CYS A 80 1.11 -7.41 2.75
C CYS A 80 1.79 -8.78 2.95
N ALA A 81 1.09 -9.77 3.48
CA ALA A 81 1.59 -11.14 3.61
C ALA A 81 1.90 -11.75 2.23
N LEU A 82 1.01 -11.57 1.24
CA LEU A 82 1.27 -11.96 -0.15
C LEU A 82 2.49 -11.25 -0.71
N CYS A 83 2.65 -9.96 -0.43
CA CYS A 83 3.83 -9.19 -0.85
C CYS A 83 5.13 -9.75 -0.26
N ILE A 84 5.13 -10.16 1.01
CA ILE A 84 6.29 -10.80 1.65
C ILE A 84 6.61 -12.13 0.98
N VAL A 85 5.61 -12.98 0.72
CA VAL A 85 5.81 -14.29 0.06
C VAL A 85 6.45 -14.11 -1.31
N VAL A 86 5.99 -13.15 -2.10
CA VAL A 86 6.57 -12.83 -3.41
C VAL A 86 7.98 -12.24 -3.27
N LEU A 87 8.24 -11.39 -2.27
CA LEU A 87 9.56 -10.82 -2.04
C LEU A 87 10.60 -11.89 -1.65
N VAL A 88 10.18 -12.92 -0.92
CA VAL A 88 11.03 -14.03 -0.49
C VAL A 88 11.24 -15.05 -1.61
N ARG A 89 10.18 -15.41 -2.35
CA ARG A 89 10.20 -16.58 -3.25
C ARG A 89 10.12 -16.24 -4.75
N TYR A 90 9.57 -15.09 -5.12
CA TYR A 90 9.28 -14.70 -6.51
C TYR A 90 9.73 -13.28 -6.82
N ARG A 91 11.02 -12.97 -6.57
CA ARG A 91 11.57 -11.61 -6.71
C ARG A 91 11.37 -10.99 -8.09
N ALA A 92 11.24 -11.80 -9.15
CA ALA A 92 10.94 -11.31 -10.50
C ALA A 92 9.56 -10.63 -10.63
N LEU A 93 8.60 -10.92 -9.74
CA LEU A 93 7.24 -10.35 -9.74
C LEU A 93 7.11 -9.06 -8.91
N VAL A 94 8.19 -8.57 -8.31
CA VAL A 94 8.18 -7.32 -7.54
C VAL A 94 7.65 -6.10 -8.33
N PRO A 95 8.03 -5.86 -9.61
CA PRO A 95 7.43 -4.77 -10.39
C PRO A 95 5.92 -4.92 -10.56
N PHE A 96 5.41 -6.15 -10.72
CA PHE A 96 3.97 -6.41 -10.79
C PHE A 96 3.28 -6.04 -9.47
N LEU A 97 3.87 -6.38 -8.32
CA LEU A 97 3.31 -6.02 -7.03
C LEU A 97 3.31 -4.50 -6.78
N PHE A 98 4.30 -3.76 -7.26
CA PHE A 98 4.24 -2.30 -7.23
C PHE A 98 3.03 -1.77 -8.00
N VAL A 99 2.72 -2.35 -9.17
CA VAL A 99 1.52 -1.98 -9.94
C VAL A 99 0.25 -2.33 -9.17
N VAL A 100 0.17 -3.52 -8.57
CA VAL A 100 -1.00 -3.91 -7.75
C VAL A 100 -1.21 -2.96 -6.59
N LEU A 101 -0.14 -2.61 -5.85
CA LEU A 101 -0.21 -1.65 -4.76
C LEU A 101 -0.64 -0.27 -5.26
N LEU A 102 -0.08 0.20 -6.39
CA LEU A 102 -0.44 1.49 -6.97
C LEU A 102 -1.90 1.53 -7.39
N LEU A 103 -2.39 0.45 -7.98
CA LEU A 103 -3.77 0.33 -8.43
C LEU A 103 -4.75 0.29 -7.26
N GLU A 104 -4.40 -0.43 -6.18
CA GLU A 104 -5.16 -0.41 -4.92
C GLU A 104 -5.24 1.00 -4.34
N HIS A 105 -4.11 1.72 -4.33
CA HIS A 105 -4.04 3.08 -3.82
C HIS A 105 -4.84 4.08 -4.67
N LEU A 106 -4.72 4.00 -6.00
CA LEU A 106 -5.48 4.84 -6.93
C LEU A 106 -6.98 4.58 -6.85
N SER A 107 -7.38 3.30 -6.80
CA SER A 107 -8.78 2.90 -6.66
C SER A 107 -9.38 3.46 -5.37
N ARG A 108 -8.64 3.38 -4.26
CA ARG A 108 -9.06 3.96 -2.99
C ARG A 108 -9.22 5.48 -3.08
N ARG A 109 -8.28 6.16 -3.72
CA ARG A 109 -8.34 7.62 -3.93
C ARG A 109 -9.55 8.01 -4.78
N LEU A 110 -9.87 7.21 -5.80
CA LEU A 110 -11.04 7.40 -6.65
C LEU A 110 -12.34 7.19 -5.87
N ILE A 111 -12.43 6.17 -5.01
CA ILE A 111 -13.59 5.95 -4.15
C ILE A 111 -13.83 7.16 -3.25
N PHE A 112 -12.79 7.70 -2.60
CA PHE A 112 -12.94 8.88 -1.76
C PHE A 112 -13.21 10.18 -2.53
N TYR A 113 -12.86 10.22 -3.82
CA TYR A 113 -13.24 11.33 -4.70
C TYR A 113 -14.73 11.27 -5.07
N VAL A 114 -15.26 10.07 -5.34
CA VAL A 114 -16.67 9.86 -5.70
C VAL A 114 -17.58 9.90 -4.47
N MET A 115 -17.12 9.39 -3.33
CA MET A 115 -17.84 9.38 -2.05
C MET A 115 -17.02 10.17 -1.01
N PRO A 116 -17.09 11.50 -1.03
CA PRO A 116 -16.38 12.33 -0.08
C PRO A 116 -16.99 12.12 1.31
N ILE A 117 -16.21 11.54 2.21
CA ILE A 117 -16.55 11.50 3.63
C ILE A 117 -16.37 12.91 4.16
N VAL A 118 -17.36 13.43 4.89
CA VAL A 118 -17.23 14.71 5.61
C VAL A 118 -16.12 14.54 6.64
N ARG A 119 -14.98 15.21 6.43
CA ARG A 119 -13.82 15.18 7.33
C ARG A 119 -13.80 16.45 8.16
N THR A 120 -13.74 16.31 9.48
CA THR A 120 -13.51 17.44 10.39
C THR A 120 -12.01 17.54 10.65
N GLY A 121 -11.29 18.26 9.78
CA GLY A 121 -9.87 18.59 9.93
C GLY A 121 -8.95 18.06 8.82
N THR A 122 -7.67 18.45 8.87
CA THR A 122 -6.61 17.95 7.99
C THR A 122 -6.26 16.51 8.36
N SER A 123 -6.82 15.55 7.64
CA SER A 123 -6.56 14.11 7.84
C SER A 123 -5.08 13.78 7.62
N THR A 124 -4.37 13.39 8.67
CA THR A 124 -2.95 12.96 8.62
C THR A 124 -2.74 11.84 7.58
N ASN A 125 -3.76 11.00 7.35
CA ASN A 125 -3.73 9.93 6.36
C ASN A 125 -3.47 10.44 4.93
N PHE A 126 -3.90 11.66 4.57
CA PHE A 126 -3.67 12.22 3.24
C PHE A 126 -2.17 12.37 2.95
N THR A 127 -1.42 12.96 3.90
CA THR A 127 0.02 13.18 3.77
C THR A 127 0.77 11.85 3.69
N VAL A 128 0.43 10.88 4.55
CA VAL A 128 1.12 9.59 4.55
C VAL A 128 0.78 8.76 3.31
N ASN A 129 -0.47 8.78 2.83
CA ASN A 129 -0.82 8.17 1.54
C ASN A 129 -0.01 8.79 0.40
N LEU A 130 0.13 10.11 0.37
CA LEU A 130 0.84 10.81 -0.69
C LEU A 130 2.33 10.48 -0.71
N VAL A 131 2.95 10.39 0.47
CA VAL A 131 4.34 9.92 0.64
C VAL A 131 4.50 8.46 0.19
N LEU A 132 3.56 7.57 0.54
CA LEU A 132 3.60 6.17 0.10
C LEU A 132 3.45 6.06 -1.42
N LEU A 133 2.57 6.86 -2.02
CA LEU A 133 2.35 6.88 -3.46
C LEU A 133 3.59 7.35 -4.22
N THR A 134 4.25 8.42 -3.76
CA THR A 134 5.51 8.88 -4.39
C THR A 134 6.60 7.83 -4.25
N LEU A 135 6.75 7.21 -3.07
CA LEU A 135 7.65 6.09 -2.84
C LEU A 135 7.39 4.91 -3.78
N MET A 136 6.12 4.58 -4.03
CA MET A 136 5.74 3.49 -4.92
C MET A 136 6.00 3.80 -6.40
N ILE A 137 5.76 5.03 -6.85
CA ILE A 137 6.11 5.47 -8.20
C ILE A 137 7.63 5.43 -8.40
N VAL A 138 8.39 5.95 -7.43
CA VAL A 138 9.86 5.92 -7.48
C VAL A 138 10.38 4.48 -7.46
N GLY A 139 9.84 3.62 -6.60
CA GLY A 139 10.19 2.20 -6.52
C GLY A 139 9.88 1.45 -7.81
N LEU A 140 8.74 1.71 -8.45
CA LEU A 140 8.39 1.16 -9.76
C LEU A 140 9.36 1.64 -10.84
N ALA A 141 9.63 2.95 -10.90
CA ALA A 141 10.58 3.53 -11.86
C ALA A 141 11.98 2.92 -11.70
N LEU A 142 12.44 2.74 -10.45
CA LEU A 142 13.73 2.12 -10.14
C LEU A 142 13.76 0.62 -10.48
N SER A 143 12.63 -0.07 -10.29
CA SER A 143 12.48 -1.49 -10.66
C SER A 143 12.49 -1.70 -12.18
N LEU A 144 12.01 -0.71 -12.94
CA LEU A 144 12.03 -0.70 -14.41
C LEU A 144 13.35 -0.16 -14.99
N TRP A 145 14.10 0.61 -14.20
CA TRP A 145 15.40 1.14 -14.61
C TRP A 145 16.47 0.05 -14.63
N ASN A 146 16.55 -0.65 -15.77
CA ASN A 146 17.54 -1.68 -16.00
C ASN A 146 18.97 -1.10 -15.84
N ARG A 147 19.85 -1.79 -15.11
CA ARG A 147 21.29 -1.56 -15.29
C ARG A 147 21.59 -1.97 -16.74
N ARG A 148 22.03 -1.02 -17.58
CA ARG A 148 22.76 -1.39 -18.80
C ARG A 148 23.87 -2.34 -18.37
N PRO A 149 24.07 -3.50 -19.01
CA PRO A 149 25.28 -4.28 -18.78
C PRO A 149 26.44 -3.30 -18.99
N ALA A 150 27.34 -3.23 -18.00
CA ALA A 150 28.62 -2.55 -18.19
C ALA A 150 29.21 -3.14 -19.47
N ARG A 151 29.31 -2.28 -20.48
CA ARG A 151 29.89 -2.61 -21.77
C ARG A 151 31.40 -2.55 -21.57
N ASP A 152 31.99 -3.72 -21.72
CA ASP A 152 33.40 -4.04 -22.01
C ASP A 152 34.47 -3.58 -20.99
#